data_AF-A0A961TYC5-F1
#
_entry.id   AF-A0A961TYC5-F1
#
_cell.length_a   1.000
_cell.length_b   1.000
_cell.length_c   1.000
_cell.angle_alpha   90.00
_cell.angle_beta   90.00
_cell.angle_gamma   90.00
#
_symmetry.space_group_name_H-M   'P 1'
#
loop_
_entity.id
_entity.type
_entity.pdbx_description
1 polymer ?
#
loop_
_entity_poly.entity_id
_entity_poly.type
_entity_poly.pdbx_seq_one_letter_code
_entity_poly.pdbx_strand_id
1 'polypeptide(L)'
;MSEGADKESKTEEATEKKIRDTIEKGKVPSSREVALLLSFVATLVYVVFFADETVAEAGNFLRDFLERPEMWSLSTPRDVMDLYEIVLIEIGKLLGVLIILLMVAGVGSSVLQNMPQLVGERIRPQFSRISIAAGWKRLFGVSGWVEFAKSLGKLTFVIAVLSFTVNNTRDRLMAGMLTNPTDFGPVIRDVLVDILISITLVMTVIAIADLLWSRFHWRQELRMTRQEIKDEHKQTEGDPIVKSR
;
A
#
# COMPACT_ATOMS: atom_id res chain seq x y z
N MET A 1 23.14 -18.69 20.58
CA MET A 1 21.91 -19.32 21.11
C MET A 1 21.53 -18.64 22.44
N SER A 2 21.13 -17.37 22.41
CA SER A 2 20.74 -16.60 23.61
C SER A 2 19.52 -15.69 23.38
N GLU A 3 19.10 -15.45 22.14
CA GLU A 3 17.94 -14.59 21.82
C GLU A 3 16.58 -15.13 22.32
N GLY A 4 16.50 -16.43 22.66
CA GLY A 4 15.27 -17.05 23.15
C GLY A 4 14.95 -16.76 24.63
N ALA A 5 15.97 -16.74 25.50
CA ALA A 5 15.81 -16.53 26.94
C ALA A 5 15.55 -15.06 27.32
N ASP A 6 15.99 -14.12 26.48
CA ASP A 6 15.78 -12.68 26.71
C ASP A 6 14.35 -12.22 26.41
N LYS A 7 13.58 -12.93 25.57
CA LYS A 7 12.20 -12.52 25.24
C LYS A 7 11.20 -12.74 26.39
N GLU A 8 11.33 -13.83 27.14
CA GLU A 8 10.49 -14.08 28.32
C GLU A 8 10.81 -13.11 29.47
N SER A 9 12.04 -12.61 29.53
CA SER A 9 12.49 -11.68 30.58
C SER A 9 12.00 -10.23 30.37
N LYS A 10 11.44 -9.90 29.20
CA LYS A 10 10.95 -8.57 28.83
C LYS A 10 9.48 -8.39 29.21
N THR A 11 9.23 -8.13 30.48
CA THR A 11 7.88 -7.97 31.03
C THR A 11 7.43 -6.52 31.17
N GLU A 12 8.38 -5.59 31.31
CA GLU A 12 8.11 -4.18 31.64
C GLU A 12 7.83 -3.35 30.37
N GLU A 13 7.05 -2.28 30.51
CA GLU A 13 6.78 -1.34 29.42
C GLU A 13 8.03 -0.53 29.04
N ALA A 14 8.08 -0.09 27.79
CA ALA A 14 9.18 0.71 27.29
C ALA A 14 9.13 2.13 27.87
N THR A 15 10.28 2.65 28.30
CA THR A 15 10.43 4.06 28.70
C THR A 15 10.24 5.00 27.50
N GLU A 16 9.92 6.27 27.77
CA GLU A 16 9.79 7.30 26.72
C GLU A 16 11.08 7.48 25.92
N LYS A 17 12.24 7.35 26.57
CA LYS A 17 13.54 7.42 25.91
C LYS A 17 13.73 6.26 24.93
N LYS A 18 13.46 5.02 25.33
CA LYS A 18 13.54 3.86 24.41
C LYS A 18 12.59 3.99 23.22
N ILE A 19 11.38 4.51 23.43
CA ILE A 19 10.43 4.79 22.36
C ILE A 19 11.00 5.83 21.40
N ARG A 20 11.46 6.98 21.91
CA ARG A 20 12.04 8.06 21.12
C ARG A 20 13.26 7.60 20.32
N ASP A 21 14.22 6.94 20.98
CA ASP A 21 15.43 6.43 20.34
C ASP A 21 15.10 5.41 19.22
N THR A 22 14.03 4.63 19.39
CA THR A 22 13.59 3.66 18.38
C THR A 22 12.94 4.37 17.18
N ILE A 23 12.14 5.41 17.44
CA ILE A 23 11.55 6.27 16.40
C ILE A 23 12.64 7.03 15.64
N GLU A 24 13.64 7.59 16.33
CA GLU A 24 14.78 8.30 15.72
C GLU A 24 15.61 7.38 14.80
N LYS A 25 15.72 6.10 15.13
CA LYS A 25 16.31 5.05 14.26
C LYS A 25 15.37 4.63 13.10
N GLY A 26 14.23 5.30 12.96
CA GLY A 26 13.20 5.09 11.95
C GLY A 26 12.34 3.84 12.15
N LYS A 27 12.50 3.12 13.27
CA LYS A 27 11.73 1.90 13.54
C LYS A 27 10.34 2.25 14.07
N VAL A 28 9.46 2.59 13.14
CA VAL A 28 8.05 2.90 13.40
C VAL A 28 7.15 1.74 12.96
N PRO A 29 6.01 1.51 13.63
CA PRO A 29 5.05 0.48 13.22
C PRO A 29 4.42 0.88 11.88
N SER A 30 4.37 -0.04 10.92
CA SER A 30 3.73 0.20 9.63
C SER A 30 3.02 -1.05 9.13
N SER A 31 1.75 -0.86 8.79
CA SER A 31 0.89 -1.81 8.09
C SER A 31 0.95 -1.56 6.59
N ARG A 32 1.21 -2.63 5.84
CA ARG A 32 1.17 -2.62 4.37
C ARG A 32 -0.27 -2.61 3.84
N GLU A 33 -1.21 -3.09 4.63
CA GLU A 33 -2.63 -3.21 4.24
C GLU A 33 -3.30 -1.84 4.12
N VAL A 34 -2.84 -0.84 4.88
CA VAL A 34 -3.32 0.54 4.76
C VAL A 34 -2.98 1.13 3.39
N ALA A 35 -1.79 0.84 2.85
CA ALA A 35 -1.40 1.30 1.53
C ALA A 35 -2.26 0.65 0.44
N LEU A 36 -2.55 -0.64 0.57
CA LEU A 36 -3.44 -1.36 -0.34
C LEU A 36 -4.87 -0.81 -0.27
N LEU A 37 -5.40 -0.60 0.94
CA LEU A 37 -6.72 0.03 1.14
C LEU A 37 -6.82 1.38 0.45
N LEU A 38 -5.87 2.29 0.69
CA LEU A 38 -5.90 3.63 0.09
C LEU A 38 -5.74 3.59 -1.42
N SER A 39 -5.01 2.59 -1.95
CA SER A 39 -4.93 2.37 -3.41
C SER A 39 -6.29 1.98 -3.98
N PHE A 40 -7.04 1.09 -3.33
CA PHE A 40 -8.41 0.76 -3.73
C PHE A 40 -9.36 1.94 -3.61
N VAL A 41 -9.26 2.74 -2.54
CA VAL A 41 -10.03 3.99 -2.40
C VAL A 41 -9.71 4.96 -3.53
N ALA A 42 -8.44 5.15 -3.88
CA ALA A 42 -8.03 6.00 -4.99
C ALA A 42 -8.58 5.49 -6.33
N THR A 43 -8.53 4.18 -6.59
CA THR A 43 -9.12 3.58 -7.79
C THR A 43 -10.65 3.74 -7.81
N LEU A 44 -11.33 3.57 -6.68
CA LEU A 44 -12.77 3.79 -6.57
C LEU A 44 -13.14 5.25 -6.87
N VAL A 45 -12.42 6.21 -6.28
CA VAL A 45 -12.60 7.64 -6.57
C VAL A 45 -12.37 7.94 -8.05
N TYR A 46 -11.34 7.36 -8.65
CA TYR A 46 -11.09 7.50 -10.09
C TYR A 46 -12.27 7.00 -10.93
N VAL A 47 -12.74 5.79 -10.68
CA VAL A 47 -13.84 5.18 -11.46
C VAL A 47 -15.15 5.93 -11.29
N VAL A 48 -15.45 6.41 -10.09
CA VAL A 48 -16.70 7.13 -9.81
C VAL A 48 -16.70 8.52 -10.42
N PHE A 49 -15.61 9.27 -10.30
CA PHE A 49 -15.61 10.71 -10.63
C PHE A 49 -14.94 11.08 -11.95
N PHE A 50 -14.02 10.25 -12.47
CA PHE A 50 -13.17 10.64 -13.60
C PHE A 50 -13.27 9.70 -14.79
N ALA A 51 -13.52 8.40 -14.57
CA ALA A 51 -13.45 7.40 -15.63
C ALA A 51 -14.46 7.63 -16.77
N ASP A 52 -15.65 8.15 -16.50
CA ASP A 52 -16.65 8.38 -17.56
C ASP A 52 -16.14 9.39 -18.60
N GLU A 53 -15.62 10.53 -18.13
CA GLU A 53 -15.09 11.58 -18.99
C GLU A 53 -13.81 11.12 -19.69
N THR A 54 -12.84 10.56 -18.96
CA THR A 54 -11.55 10.17 -19.55
C THR A 54 -11.66 9.02 -20.54
N VAL A 55 -12.55 8.05 -20.30
CA VAL A 55 -12.78 6.93 -21.23
C VAL A 55 -13.55 7.41 -22.47
N ALA A 56 -14.52 8.32 -22.31
CA ALA A 56 -15.24 8.89 -23.44
C ALA A 56 -14.30 9.73 -24.34
N GLU A 57 -13.46 10.58 -23.75
CA GLU A 57 -12.44 11.34 -24.47
C GLU A 57 -11.45 10.44 -25.20
N ALA A 58 -10.92 9.42 -24.52
CA ALA A 58 -10.01 8.45 -25.14
C ALA A 58 -10.69 7.67 -26.29
N GLY A 59 -11.97 7.32 -26.13
CA GLY A 59 -12.76 6.68 -27.17
C GLY A 59 -12.97 7.57 -28.39
N ASN A 60 -13.28 8.85 -28.18
CA ASN A 60 -13.41 9.84 -29.25
C ASN A 60 -12.07 10.07 -29.97
N PHE A 61 -10.97 10.18 -29.22
CA PHE A 61 -9.64 10.29 -29.80
C PHE A 61 -9.29 9.06 -30.65
N LEU A 62 -9.49 7.85 -30.13
CA LEU A 62 -9.26 6.62 -30.89
C LEU A 62 -10.12 6.54 -32.15
N ARG A 63 -11.38 6.97 -32.06
CA ARG A 63 -12.27 7.05 -33.21
C ARG A 63 -11.73 8.00 -34.28
N ASP A 64 -11.39 9.24 -33.91
CA ASP A 64 -10.85 10.21 -34.85
C ASP A 64 -9.48 9.77 -35.41
N PHE A 65 -8.68 9.11 -34.59
CA PHE A 65 -7.39 8.54 -34.99
C PHE A 65 -7.54 7.47 -36.07
N LEU A 66 -8.59 6.64 -35.98
CA LEU A 66 -8.83 5.53 -36.92
C LEU A 66 -9.69 5.93 -38.14
N GLU A 67 -10.75 6.71 -37.94
CA GLU A 67 -11.73 7.05 -38.98
C GLU A 67 -11.24 8.14 -39.94
N ARG A 68 -10.29 8.97 -39.50
CA ARG A 68 -9.81 10.14 -40.26
C ARG A 68 -8.29 10.16 -40.39
N PRO A 69 -7.69 9.14 -41.05
CA PRO A 69 -6.25 9.07 -41.24
C PRO A 69 -5.67 10.31 -41.92
N GLU A 70 -6.46 11.00 -42.76
CA GLU A 70 -6.09 12.23 -43.45
C GLU A 70 -5.82 13.44 -42.53
N MET A 71 -6.30 13.42 -41.29
CA MET A 71 -6.00 14.49 -40.31
C MET A 71 -4.57 14.40 -39.78
N TRP A 72 -3.88 13.27 -39.99
CA TRP A 72 -2.55 13.01 -39.44
C TRP A 72 -1.52 12.96 -40.57
N SER A 73 -0.82 14.08 -40.81
CA SER A 73 0.28 14.08 -41.77
C SER A 73 1.40 13.16 -41.27
N LEU A 74 1.96 12.35 -42.18
CA LEU A 74 3.14 11.50 -41.93
C LEU A 74 4.20 11.73 -43.02
N SER A 75 4.19 12.92 -43.62
CA SER A 75 5.01 13.25 -44.78
C SER A 75 6.44 13.62 -44.40
N THR A 76 6.63 14.13 -43.17
CA THR A 76 7.94 14.49 -42.65
C THR A 76 8.21 13.83 -41.30
N PRO A 77 9.50 13.67 -40.90
CA PRO A 77 9.83 13.20 -39.55
C PRO A 77 9.26 14.07 -38.44
N ARG A 78 9.03 15.37 -38.70
CA ARG A 78 8.43 16.29 -37.72
C ARG A 78 6.97 15.95 -37.47
N ASP A 79 6.21 15.64 -38.53
CA ASP A 79 4.79 15.29 -38.39
C ASP A 79 4.61 14.03 -37.51
N VAL A 80 5.54 13.07 -37.60
CA VAL A 80 5.55 11.87 -36.75
C VAL A 80 5.82 12.23 -35.28
N MET A 81 6.71 13.18 -35.01
CA MET A 81 6.97 13.65 -33.64
C MET A 81 5.76 14.38 -33.07
N ASP A 82 5.12 15.24 -33.85
CA ASP A 82 3.92 15.97 -33.43
C ASP A 82 2.77 15.00 -33.10
N LEU A 83 2.59 13.95 -33.92
CA LEU A 83 1.62 12.89 -33.63
C LEU A 83 1.94 12.13 -32.34
N TYR A 84 3.23 11.85 -32.11
CA TYR A 84 3.67 11.18 -30.88
C TYR A 84 3.37 12.03 -29.63
N GLU A 85 3.60 13.34 -29.69
CA GLU A 85 3.26 14.26 -28.60
C GLU A 85 1.76 14.27 -28.31
N ILE A 86 0.91 14.32 -29.35
CA ILE A 86 -0.55 14.27 -29.19
C ILE A 86 -0.97 12.97 -28.50
N VAL A 87 -0.47 11.83 -28.97
CA VAL A 87 -0.79 10.51 -28.37
C VAL A 87 -0.32 10.44 -26.92
N LEU A 88 0.86 10.96 -26.60
CA LEU A 88 1.37 11.00 -25.22
C LEU A 88 0.51 11.88 -24.31
N ILE A 89 0.03 13.02 -24.81
CA ILE A 89 -0.87 13.91 -24.05
C ILE A 89 -2.18 13.18 -23.75
N GLU A 90 -2.76 12.47 -24.72
CA GLU A 90 -4.02 11.72 -24.51
C GLU A 90 -3.85 10.55 -23.53
N ILE A 91 -2.74 9.80 -23.62
CA ILE A 91 -2.39 8.79 -22.60
C ILE A 91 -2.21 9.45 -21.23
N GLY A 92 -1.58 10.63 -21.20
CA GLY A 92 -1.37 11.43 -20.01
C GLY A 92 -2.66 11.91 -19.36
N LYS A 93 -3.67 12.31 -20.13
CA LYS A 93 -5.00 12.66 -19.60
C LYS A 93 -5.70 11.45 -19.00
N LEU A 94 -5.67 10.32 -19.72
CA LEU A 94 -6.31 9.07 -19.29
C LEU A 94 -5.70 8.53 -17.99
N LEU A 95 -4.37 8.45 -17.91
CA LEU A 95 -3.69 7.82 -16.78
C LEU A 95 -3.23 8.81 -15.70
N GLY A 96 -3.05 10.09 -16.05
CA GLY A 96 -2.42 11.08 -15.18
C GLY A 96 -3.19 11.28 -13.88
N VAL A 97 -4.52 11.43 -13.96
CA VAL A 97 -5.36 11.57 -12.76
C VAL A 97 -5.27 10.34 -11.87
N LEU A 98 -5.34 9.13 -12.45
CA LEU A 98 -5.21 7.88 -11.70
C LEU A 98 -3.84 7.76 -11.01
N ILE A 99 -2.75 8.07 -11.73
CA ILE A 99 -1.39 8.05 -11.18
C ILE A 99 -1.25 9.05 -10.03
N ILE A 100 -1.77 10.26 -10.18
CA ILE A 100 -1.77 11.27 -9.11
C ILE A 100 -2.52 10.76 -7.88
N LEU A 101 -3.72 10.20 -8.06
CA LEU A 101 -4.50 9.63 -6.96
C LEU A 101 -3.75 8.49 -6.27
N LEU A 102 -3.11 7.59 -7.02
CA LEU A 102 -2.30 6.51 -6.47
C LEU A 102 -1.05 7.00 -5.74
N MET A 103 -0.38 8.04 -6.26
CA MET A 103 0.75 8.67 -5.56
C MET A 103 0.31 9.30 -4.24
N VAL A 104 -0.81 10.03 -4.25
CA VAL A 104 -1.40 10.63 -3.04
C VAL A 104 -1.81 9.54 -2.05
N ALA A 105 -2.41 8.44 -2.50
CA ALA A 105 -2.73 7.30 -1.65
C ALA A 105 -1.48 6.63 -1.06
N GLY A 106 -0.43 6.45 -1.86
CA GLY A 106 0.84 5.86 -1.43
C GLY A 106 1.53 6.70 -0.35
N VAL A 107 1.72 8.00 -0.62
CA VAL A 107 2.30 8.94 0.36
C VAL A 107 1.40 9.08 1.58
N GLY A 108 0.10 9.27 1.36
CA GLY A 108 -0.91 9.38 2.39
C GLY A 108 -0.93 8.17 3.33
N SER A 109 -0.75 6.96 2.80
CA SER A 109 -0.67 5.74 3.62
C SER A 109 0.47 5.77 4.62
N SER A 110 1.61 6.35 4.26
CA SER A 110 2.77 6.46 5.13
C SER A 110 2.55 7.56 6.18
N VAL A 111 2.11 8.73 5.73
CA VAL A 111 1.87 9.92 6.56
C VAL A 111 0.76 9.68 7.60
N LEU A 112 -0.32 8.99 7.23
CA LEU A 112 -1.42 8.65 8.13
C LEU A 112 -0.99 7.69 9.23
N GLN A 113 0.01 6.85 8.97
CA GLN A 113 0.50 5.88 9.94
C GLN A 113 1.54 6.48 10.86
N ASN A 114 2.48 7.27 10.32
CA ASN A 114 3.59 7.86 11.06
C ASN A 114 3.98 9.22 10.48
N MET A 115 4.49 10.10 11.35
CA MET A 115 5.00 11.40 10.92
C MET A 115 6.27 11.22 10.05
N PRO A 116 6.40 11.92 8.91
CA PRO A 116 7.58 11.84 8.07
C PRO A 116 8.87 12.19 8.82
N GLN A 117 9.89 11.35 8.72
CA GLN A 117 11.20 11.56 9.37
C GLN A 117 12.33 11.13 8.44
N LEU A 118 13.39 11.95 8.37
CA LEU A 118 14.60 11.64 7.62
C LEU A 118 15.60 10.92 8.52
N VAL A 119 15.84 9.63 8.25
CA VAL A 119 16.74 8.79 9.05
C VAL A 119 17.94 8.37 8.22
N GLY A 120 19.04 9.14 8.34
CA GLY A 120 20.27 8.93 7.57
C GLY A 120 20.89 7.54 7.76
N GLU A 121 20.75 6.93 8.94
CA GLU A 121 21.25 5.57 9.21
C GLU A 121 20.59 4.49 8.35
N ARG A 122 19.34 4.69 7.92
CA ARG A 122 18.61 3.72 7.07
C ARG A 122 19.02 3.76 5.61
N ILE A 123 19.63 4.86 5.17
CA ILE A 123 20.08 5.08 3.79
C ILE A 123 21.46 4.45 3.57
N ARG A 124 22.23 4.21 4.65
CA ARG A 124 23.55 3.60 4.57
C ARG A 124 23.45 2.11 4.18
N PRO A 125 24.29 1.62 3.25
CA PRO A 125 24.33 0.21 2.92
C PRO A 125 24.78 -0.61 4.14
N GLN A 126 23.99 -1.61 4.51
CA GLN A 126 24.28 -2.51 5.64
C GLN A 126 24.46 -3.94 5.11
N PHE A 127 25.70 -4.45 5.14
CA PHE A 127 26.02 -5.82 4.68
C PHE A 127 25.23 -6.91 5.42
N SER A 128 24.83 -6.65 6.67
CA SER A 128 23.97 -7.53 7.46
C SER A 128 22.59 -7.79 6.83
N ARG A 129 22.11 -6.90 5.93
CA ARG A 129 20.81 -7.07 5.24
C ARG A 129 20.87 -7.98 4.01
N ILE A 130 22.07 -8.35 3.53
CA ILE A 130 22.27 -9.09 2.27
C ILE A 130 22.52 -10.60 2.53
N SER A 131 22.48 -11.06 3.78
CA SER A 131 22.74 -12.48 4.10
C SER A 131 21.67 -13.42 3.51
N ILE A 132 22.10 -14.27 2.58
CA ILE A 132 21.26 -15.31 1.94
C ILE A 132 20.74 -16.29 2.99
N ALA A 133 21.61 -16.76 3.90
CA ALA A 133 21.23 -17.73 4.94
C ALA A 133 20.16 -17.17 5.90
N ALA A 134 20.27 -15.90 6.29
CA ALA A 134 19.25 -15.23 7.10
C ALA A 134 17.93 -15.07 6.33
N GLY A 135 18.00 -14.81 5.02
CA GLY A 135 16.84 -14.77 4.12
C GLY A 135 16.09 -16.11 4.09
N TRP A 136 16.80 -17.22 3.92
CA TRP A 136 16.21 -18.57 3.93
C TRP A 136 15.52 -18.88 5.26
N LYS A 137 16.16 -18.58 6.39
CA LYS A 137 15.56 -18.79 7.73
C LYS A 137 14.31 -17.92 7.94
N ARG A 138 14.28 -16.71 7.39
CA ARG A 138 13.11 -15.82 7.49
C ARG A 138 11.94 -16.30 6.64
N LEU A 139 12.21 -16.81 5.44
CA LEU A 139 11.18 -17.29 4.49
C LEU A 139 10.61 -18.66 4.87
N PHE A 140 11.47 -19.63 5.22
CA PHE A 140 11.06 -21.01 5.51
C PHE A 140 11.01 -21.35 7.00
N GLY A 141 11.35 -20.40 7.87
CA GLY A 141 11.18 -20.54 9.32
C GLY A 141 9.73 -20.36 9.78
N VAL A 142 9.49 -20.54 11.07
CA VAL A 142 8.16 -20.41 11.71
C VAL A 142 7.52 -19.04 11.41
N SER A 143 8.30 -17.96 11.41
CA SER A 143 7.81 -16.62 11.08
C SER A 143 7.26 -16.54 9.66
N GLY A 144 7.95 -17.13 8.69
CA GLY A 144 7.54 -17.12 7.28
C GLY A 144 6.26 -17.90 7.05
N TRP A 145 6.13 -19.09 7.66
CA TRP A 145 4.89 -19.89 7.60
C TRP A 145 3.70 -19.18 8.26
N VAL A 146 3.91 -18.48 9.38
CA VAL A 146 2.86 -17.70 10.04
C VAL A 146 2.42 -16.51 9.17
N GLU A 147 3.36 -15.80 8.54
CA GLU A 147 3.03 -14.72 7.59
C GLU A 147 2.30 -15.24 6.35
N PHE A 148 2.72 -16.40 5.83
CA PHE A 148 2.06 -17.07 4.72
C PHE A 148 0.62 -17.43 5.08
N ALA A 149 0.39 -18.08 6.22
CA ALA A 149 -0.95 -18.47 6.67
C ALA A 149 -1.88 -17.26 6.85
N LYS A 150 -1.38 -16.16 7.42
CA LYS A 150 -2.13 -14.90 7.52
C LYS A 150 -2.49 -14.34 6.14
N SER A 151 -1.54 -14.34 5.20
CA SER A 151 -1.74 -13.82 3.85
C SER A 151 -2.73 -14.67 3.06
N LEU A 152 -2.65 -16.00 3.21
CA LEU A 152 -3.59 -16.93 2.61
C LEU A 152 -5.00 -16.72 3.17
N GLY A 153 -5.14 -16.56 4.49
CA GLY A 153 -6.43 -16.26 5.12
C GLY A 153 -7.05 -14.96 4.61
N LYS A 154 -6.25 -13.88 4.49
CA LYS A 154 -6.69 -12.62 3.88
C LYS A 154 -7.17 -12.83 2.43
N LEU A 155 -6.40 -13.55 1.63
CA LEU A 155 -6.74 -13.85 0.23
C LEU A 155 -8.04 -14.65 0.11
N THR A 156 -8.19 -15.72 0.88
CA THR A 156 -9.41 -16.54 0.89
C THR A 156 -10.62 -15.73 1.30
N PHE A 157 -10.49 -14.84 2.30
CA PHE A 157 -11.57 -13.96 2.73
C PHE A 157 -11.99 -12.99 1.60
N VAL A 158 -11.03 -12.34 0.94
CA VAL A 158 -11.30 -11.47 -0.22
C VAL A 158 -11.99 -12.25 -1.33
N ILE A 159 -11.49 -13.43 -1.69
CA ILE A 159 -12.09 -14.29 -2.73
C ILE A 159 -13.53 -14.66 -2.38
N ALA A 160 -13.81 -15.03 -1.12
CA ALA A 160 -15.15 -15.40 -0.68
C ALA A 160 -16.15 -14.24 -0.87
N VAL A 161 -15.79 -13.05 -0.41
CA VAL A 161 -16.66 -11.85 -0.54
C VAL A 161 -16.82 -11.43 -2.00
N LEU A 162 -15.74 -11.48 -2.77
CA LEU A 162 -15.78 -11.11 -4.19
C LEU A 162 -16.63 -12.11 -4.99
N SER A 163 -16.55 -13.40 -4.69
CA SER A 163 -17.37 -14.43 -5.33
C SER A 163 -18.86 -14.17 -5.11
N PHE A 164 -19.25 -13.77 -3.90
CA PHE A 164 -20.63 -13.38 -3.60
C PHE A 164 -21.06 -12.13 -4.39
N THR A 165 -20.20 -11.10 -4.43
CA THR A 165 -20.48 -9.86 -5.16
C THR A 165 -20.65 -10.12 -6.65
N VAL A 166 -19.71 -10.84 -7.27
CA VAL A 166 -19.76 -11.17 -8.70
C VAL A 166 -20.98 -12.01 -9.04
N ASN A 167 -21.37 -12.95 -8.18
CA ASN A 167 -22.58 -13.75 -8.42
C ASN A 167 -23.84 -12.87 -8.42
N ASN A 168 -23.91 -11.86 -7.55
CA ASN A 168 -25.04 -10.93 -7.51
C ASN A 168 -25.10 -9.99 -8.72
N THR A 169 -23.94 -9.62 -9.29
CA THR A 169 -23.90 -8.72 -10.46
C THR A 169 -23.89 -9.47 -11.80
N ARG A 170 -23.75 -10.80 -11.78
CA ARG A 170 -23.73 -11.65 -12.99
C ARG A 170 -24.96 -11.46 -13.86
N ASP A 171 -26.14 -11.46 -13.26
CA ASP A 171 -27.39 -11.34 -14.01
C ASP A 171 -27.52 -9.97 -14.69
N ARG A 172 -27.02 -8.89 -14.04
CA ARG A 172 -26.95 -7.55 -14.62
C ARG A 172 -25.99 -7.50 -15.81
N LEU A 173 -24.82 -8.13 -15.70
CA LEU A 173 -23.87 -8.23 -16.83
C LEU A 173 -24.49 -9.00 -18.01
N MET A 174 -25.12 -10.14 -17.75
CA MET A 174 -25.74 -10.96 -18.79
C MET A 174 -26.91 -10.23 -19.46
N ALA A 175 -27.73 -9.53 -18.69
CA ALA A 175 -28.80 -8.69 -19.23
C ALA A 175 -28.26 -7.54 -20.09
N GLY A 176 -27.15 -6.92 -19.67
CA GLY A 176 -26.49 -5.86 -20.44
C GLY A 176 -25.99 -6.33 -21.81
N MET A 177 -25.56 -7.59 -21.95
CA MET A 177 -25.14 -8.14 -23.25
C MET A 177 -26.28 -8.20 -24.29
N LEU A 178 -27.53 -8.10 -23.85
CA LEU A 178 -28.72 -8.07 -24.71
C LEU A 178 -29.18 -6.64 -25.03
N THR A 179 -28.49 -5.62 -24.52
CA THR A 179 -28.81 -4.20 -24.74
C THR A 179 -27.98 -3.59 -25.87
N ASN A 180 -28.29 -2.33 -26.24
CA ASN A 180 -27.51 -1.61 -27.24
C ASN A 180 -26.05 -1.44 -26.77
N PRO A 181 -25.05 -1.52 -27.67
CA PRO A 181 -23.64 -1.39 -27.30
C PRO A 181 -23.31 -0.08 -26.55
N THR A 182 -24.04 1.00 -26.84
CA THR A 182 -23.91 2.30 -26.17
C THR A 182 -24.36 2.28 -24.71
N ASP A 183 -25.34 1.42 -24.39
CA ASP A 183 -25.96 1.35 -23.07
C ASP A 183 -25.23 0.35 -22.16
N PHE A 184 -24.38 -0.51 -22.74
CA PHE A 184 -23.64 -1.52 -21.99
C PHE A 184 -22.44 -0.94 -21.22
N GLY A 185 -21.83 0.16 -21.70
CA GLY A 185 -20.71 0.84 -21.02
C GLY A 185 -21.02 1.24 -19.57
N PRO A 186 -22.12 1.96 -19.31
CA PRO A 186 -22.57 2.27 -17.94
C PRO A 186 -22.82 1.04 -17.07
N VAL A 187 -23.37 -0.05 -17.63
CA VAL A 187 -23.58 -1.31 -16.90
C VAL A 187 -22.25 -1.90 -16.43
N ILE A 188 -21.23 -1.91 -17.30
CA ILE A 188 -19.88 -2.38 -16.93
C ILE A 188 -19.31 -1.52 -15.80
N ARG A 189 -19.44 -0.19 -15.90
CA ARG A 189 -18.97 0.73 -14.87
C ARG A 189 -19.64 0.47 -13.52
N ASP A 190 -20.97 0.35 -13.49
CA ASP A 190 -21.70 0.09 -12.25
C ASP A 190 -21.27 -1.22 -11.59
N VAL A 191 -21.06 -2.27 -12.39
CA VAL A 191 -20.55 -3.55 -11.91
C VAL A 191 -19.14 -3.41 -11.33
N LEU A 192 -18.27 -2.65 -12.00
CA LEU A 192 -16.92 -2.36 -11.51
C LEU A 192 -16.95 -1.57 -10.19
N VAL A 193 -17.85 -0.59 -10.06
CA VAL A 193 -18.05 0.18 -8.84
C VAL A 193 -18.52 -0.72 -7.70
N ASP A 194 -19.50 -1.60 -7.93
CA ASP A 194 -19.99 -2.57 -6.94
C ASP A 194 -18.83 -3.47 -6.43
N ILE A 195 -18.01 -3.98 -7.35
CA ILE A 195 -16.83 -4.79 -7.03
C ILE A 195 -15.80 -3.99 -6.21
N LEU A 196 -15.48 -2.75 -6.63
CA LEU A 196 -14.51 -1.90 -5.95
C LEU A 196 -14.98 -1.50 -4.55
N ILE A 197 -16.27 -1.23 -4.37
CA ILE A 197 -16.86 -0.96 -3.06
C ILE A 197 -16.72 -2.19 -2.16
N SER A 198 -17.10 -3.38 -2.64
CA SER A 198 -16.95 -4.63 -1.88
C SER A 198 -15.51 -4.89 -1.46
N ILE A 199 -14.55 -4.75 -2.38
CA ILE A 199 -13.12 -4.95 -2.07
C ILE A 199 -12.65 -3.89 -1.07
N THR A 200 -13.02 -2.63 -1.25
CA THR A 200 -12.63 -1.54 -0.34
C THR A 200 -13.13 -1.79 1.08
N LEU A 201 -14.37 -2.25 1.24
CA LEU A 201 -14.94 -2.59 2.55
C LEU A 201 -14.18 -3.75 3.20
N VAL A 202 -13.89 -4.81 2.46
CA VAL A 202 -13.10 -5.95 2.98
C VAL A 202 -11.70 -5.51 3.37
N MET A 203 -11.03 -4.75 2.51
CA MET A 203 -9.69 -4.21 2.78
C MET A 203 -9.69 -3.25 3.96
N THR A 204 -10.79 -2.55 4.23
CA THR A 204 -10.93 -1.70 5.41
C THR A 204 -10.83 -2.54 6.69
N VAL A 205 -11.58 -3.65 6.75
CA VAL A 205 -11.54 -4.57 7.90
C VAL A 205 -10.14 -5.17 8.06
N ILE A 206 -9.53 -5.63 6.97
CA ILE A 206 -8.18 -6.21 6.98
C ILE A 206 -7.13 -5.18 7.44
N ALA A 207 -7.20 -3.96 6.91
CA ALA A 207 -6.24 -2.91 7.22
C ALA A 207 -6.36 -2.43 8.68
N ILE A 208 -7.58 -2.33 9.22
CA ILE A 208 -7.77 -2.01 10.64
C ILE A 208 -7.16 -3.10 11.52
N ALA A 209 -7.44 -4.38 11.23
CA ALA A 209 -6.88 -5.49 11.99
C ALA A 209 -5.35 -5.52 11.93
N ASP A 210 -4.77 -5.31 10.75
CA ASP A 210 -3.32 -5.30 10.53
C ASP A 210 -2.64 -4.08 11.16
N LEU A 211 -3.28 -2.90 11.15
CA LEU A 211 -2.79 -1.70 11.82
C LEU A 211 -2.78 -1.88 13.35
N LEU A 212 -3.84 -2.46 13.92
CA LEU A 212 -3.89 -2.76 15.35
C LEU A 212 -2.83 -3.80 15.72
N TRP A 213 -2.71 -4.88 14.94
CA TRP A 213 -1.70 -5.91 15.15
C TRP A 213 -0.28 -5.37 15.06
N SER A 214 0.04 -4.58 14.03
CA SER A 214 1.38 -4.01 13.84
C SER A 214 1.76 -3.04 14.96
N ARG A 215 0.82 -2.20 15.44
CA ARG A 215 1.05 -1.33 16.61
C ARG A 215 1.25 -2.13 17.90
N PHE A 216 0.43 -3.16 18.11
CA PHE A 216 0.56 -4.04 19.28
C PHE A 216 1.90 -4.79 19.27
N HIS A 217 2.25 -5.39 18.13
CA HIS A 217 3.50 -6.12 17.97
C HIS A 217 4.72 -5.22 18.17
N TRP A 218 4.70 -4.00 17.63
CA TRP A 218 5.77 -3.02 17.84
C TRP A 218 5.93 -2.64 19.31
N ARG A 219 4.83 -2.44 20.05
CA ARG A 219 4.88 -2.20 21.50
C ARG A 219 5.45 -3.40 22.27
N GLN A 220 5.12 -4.63 21.84
CA GLN A 220 5.70 -5.83 22.45
C GLN A 220 7.21 -5.93 22.20
N GLU A 221 7.69 -5.61 21.00
CA GLU A 221 9.13 -5.60 20.68
C GLU A 221 9.92 -4.56 21.50
N LEU A 222 9.25 -3.47 21.90
CA LEU A 222 9.83 -2.41 22.71
C LEU A 222 9.95 -2.75 24.20
N ARG A 223 9.27 -3.79 24.70
CA ARG A 223 9.30 -4.18 26.12
C ARG A 223 10.72 -4.32 26.66
N MET A 224 10.87 -4.01 27.93
CA MET A 224 12.14 -3.95 28.64
C MET A 224 12.20 -5.01 29.74
N THR A 225 13.42 -5.42 30.08
CA THR A 225 13.65 -6.15 31.33
C THR A 225 13.76 -5.15 32.48
N ARG A 226 13.53 -5.60 33.71
CA ARG A 226 13.76 -4.75 34.90
C ARG A 226 15.19 -4.22 34.98
N GLN A 227 16.15 -5.01 34.51
CA GLN A 227 17.56 -4.64 34.48
C GLN A 227 17.80 -3.52 33.45
N GLU A 228 17.22 -3.63 32.23
CA GLU A 228 17.31 -2.59 31.20
C GLU A 228 16.79 -1.24 31.71
N ILE A 229 15.64 -1.24 32.42
CA ILE A 229 15.08 -0.01 33.00
C ILE A 229 16.02 0.61 34.04
N LYS A 230 16.56 -0.22 34.95
CA LYS A 230 17.48 0.26 35.99
C LYS A 230 18.74 0.87 35.41
N ASP A 231 19.28 0.26 34.36
CA ASP A 231 20.49 0.76 33.69
C ASP A 231 20.22 2.04 32.89
N GLU A 232 19.01 2.18 32.32
CA GLU A 232 18.59 3.41 31.64
C GLU A 232 18.40 4.59 32.60
N HIS A 233 17.83 4.35 33.79
CA HIS A 233 17.74 5.36 34.86
C HIS A 233 19.12 5.86 35.28
N LYS A 234 20.07 4.94 35.52
CA LYS A 234 21.45 5.31 35.86
C LYS A 234 22.13 6.16 34.78
N GLN A 235 21.93 5.81 33.50
CA GLN A 235 22.48 6.59 32.39
C GLN A 235 21.86 7.98 32.27
N THR A 236 20.59 8.13 32.67
CA THR A 236 19.86 9.40 32.52
C THR A 236 20.10 10.35 33.71
N GLU A 237 20.25 9.82 34.92
CA GLU A 237 20.59 10.60 36.13
C GLU A 237 22.10 10.96 36.22
N GLY A 238 22.91 10.26 35.43
CA GLY A 238 24.37 10.36 35.39
C GLY A 238 24.99 9.48 36.46
N ASP A 239 26.02 8.71 36.09
CA ASP A 239 26.76 7.88 37.03
C ASP A 239 27.35 8.78 38.15
N PRO A 240 27.00 8.58 39.43
CA PRO A 240 27.53 9.39 40.52
C PRO A 240 29.07 9.41 40.56
N ILE A 241 29.73 8.39 39.99
CA ILE A 241 31.19 8.29 39.88
C ILE A 241 31.77 9.29 38.86
N VAL A 242 31.00 9.71 37.84
CA VAL A 242 31.42 10.69 36.82
C VAL A 242 31.10 12.13 37.24
N LYS A 243 30.05 12.35 38.04
CA LYS A 243 29.74 13.67 38.63
C LYS A 243 30.68 14.07 39.79
N SER A 244 31.47 13.14 40.34
CA SER A 244 32.35 13.38 41.49
C SER A 244 33.83 13.55 41.15
N ARG A 245 34.19 13.79 39.88
CA ARG A 245 35.56 14.16 39.46
C ARG A 245 35.59 15.53 38.85
#